data_AF-A0A939KBJ7-F1
#
_entry.id   AF-A0A939KBJ7-F1
#
_cell.length_a   1.000
_cell.length_b   1.000
_cell.length_c   1.000
_cell.angle_alpha   90.00
_cell.angle_beta   90.00
_cell.angle_gamma   90.00
#
_symmetry.space_group_name_H-M   'P 1'
#
loop_
_entity.id
_entity.type
_entity.pdbx_description
1 polymer ?
#
loop_
_entity_poly.entity_id
_entity_poly.type
_entity_poly.pdbx_seq_one_letter_code
_entity_poly.pdbx_strand_id
1 'polypeptide(L)'
;MSETITLQLPETLVQKAKEIAAFSHRRLEDVLLEWIDRASNELPVESLPDEQILSLCDLQMETQQQEVFSDLLARQQEGQLNDIENSQLDELMQVYRHGLVRKAKALKVAVERGLIPAIN
;
A
#
# COMPACT_ATOMS: atom_id res chain seq x y z
N MET A 1 -6.70 -5.61 -12.35
CA MET A 1 -6.41 -5.64 -13.81
C MET A 1 -4.90 -5.59 -13.97
N SER A 2 -4.32 -6.34 -14.90
CA SER A 2 -2.87 -6.36 -15.16
C SER A 2 -2.55 -5.79 -16.54
N GLU A 3 -1.58 -4.89 -16.61
CA GLU A 3 -1.08 -4.28 -17.84
C GLU A 3 0.43 -4.49 -17.93
N THR A 4 0.93 -4.86 -19.12
CA THR A 4 2.35 -5.17 -19.33
C THR A 4 3.06 -3.95 -19.90
N ILE A 5 4.03 -3.41 -19.14
CA ILE A 5 4.83 -2.25 -19.53
C ILE A 5 6.29 -2.70 -19.73
N THR A 6 6.90 -2.35 -20.86
CA THR A 6 8.33 -2.59 -21.14
C THR A 6 9.12 -1.32 -20.86
N LEU A 7 10.09 -1.40 -19.94
CA LEU A 7 10.91 -0.27 -19.51
C LEU A 7 12.39 -0.53 -19.80
N GLN A 8 13.10 0.50 -20.28
CA GLN A 8 14.55 0.48 -20.35
C GLN A 8 15.09 1.04 -19.03
N LEU A 9 15.75 0.20 -18.23
CA LEU A 9 16.26 0.56 -16.92
C LEU A 9 17.76 0.87 -16.98
N PRO A 10 18.27 1.83 -16.18
CA PRO A 10 19.70 2.05 -16.03
C PRO A 10 20.41 0.78 -15.57
N GLU A 11 21.59 0.51 -16.13
CA GLU A 11 22.36 -0.71 -15.84
C GLU A 11 22.67 -0.87 -14.33
N THR A 12 22.92 0.27 -13.65
CA THR A 12 23.15 0.31 -12.20
C THR A 12 21.94 -0.15 -11.39
N LEU A 13 20.72 0.12 -11.85
CA LEU A 13 19.49 -0.30 -11.19
C LEU A 13 19.24 -1.79 -11.39
N VAL A 14 19.45 -2.27 -12.61
CA VAL A 14 19.33 -3.70 -12.96
C VAL A 14 20.31 -4.53 -12.14
N GLN A 15 21.55 -4.07 -11.98
CA GLN A 15 22.58 -4.78 -11.22
C GLN A 15 22.19 -4.92 -9.75
N LYS A 16 21.75 -3.84 -9.10
CA LYS A 16 21.28 -3.87 -7.71
C LYS A 16 20.08 -4.81 -7.52
N ALA A 17 19.12 -4.76 -8.43
CA ALA A 17 17.94 -5.60 -8.35
C ALA A 17 18.30 -7.09 -8.54
N LYS A 18 19.27 -7.42 -9.40
CA LYS A 18 19.80 -8.78 -9.55
C LYS A 18 20.51 -9.28 -8.30
N GLU A 19 21.33 -8.45 -7.66
CA GLU A 19 22.03 -8.80 -6.41
C GLU A 19 21.04 -9.15 -5.30
N ILE A 20 19.99 -8.33 -5.16
CA ILE A 20 18.95 -8.54 -4.15
C ILE A 20 18.11 -9.77 -4.49
N ALA A 21 17.71 -9.94 -5.75
CA ALA A 21 17.00 -11.13 -6.21
C ALA A 21 17.78 -12.43 -5.94
N ALA A 22 19.09 -12.43 -6.24
CA ALA A 22 19.97 -13.56 -5.98
C ALA A 22 20.10 -13.85 -4.48
N PHE A 23 20.27 -12.81 -3.67
CA PHE A 23 20.36 -12.95 -2.21
C PHE A 23 19.05 -13.48 -1.60
N SER A 24 17.90 -12.95 -2.03
CA SER A 24 16.58 -13.33 -1.52
C SER A 24 15.99 -14.57 -2.20
N HIS A 25 16.68 -15.19 -3.15
CA HIS A 25 16.18 -16.32 -3.97
C HIS A 25 14.83 -16.01 -4.64
N ARG A 26 14.64 -14.76 -5.08
CA ARG A 26 13.42 -14.29 -5.75
C ARG A 26 13.71 -13.97 -7.20
N ARG A 27 12.66 -13.85 -8.02
CA ARG A 27 12.85 -13.39 -9.38
C ARG A 27 13.11 -11.88 -9.39
N LEU A 28 13.82 -11.42 -10.43
CA LEU A 28 14.14 -10.01 -10.63
C LEU A 28 12.86 -9.16 -10.71
N GLU A 29 11.84 -9.67 -11.40
CA GLU A 29 10.57 -8.99 -11.61
C GLU A 29 9.83 -8.76 -10.28
N ASP A 30 9.87 -9.72 -9.35
CA ASP A 30 9.22 -9.60 -8.05
C ASP A 30 9.87 -8.51 -7.18
N VAL A 31 11.20 -8.39 -7.25
CA VAL A 31 11.96 -7.34 -6.55
C VAL A 31 11.65 -5.96 -7.15
N LEU A 32 11.60 -5.86 -8.47
CA LEU A 32 11.27 -4.61 -9.15
C LEU A 32 9.83 -4.17 -8.87
N LEU A 33 8.87 -5.10 -8.88
CA LEU A 33 7.47 -4.81 -8.55
C LEU A 33 7.34 -4.31 -7.11
N GLU A 34 8.03 -4.93 -6.15
CA GLU A 34 8.03 -4.48 -4.76
C GLU A 34 8.61 -3.07 -4.61
N TRP A 35 9.68 -2.74 -5.33
CA TRP A 35 10.25 -1.39 -5.29
C TRP A 35 9.33 -0.36 -5.92
N ILE A 36 8.67 -0.71 -7.03
CA ILE A 36 7.69 0.16 -7.67
C ILE A 36 6.48 0.36 -6.75
N ASP A 37 5.99 -0.69 -6.11
CA ASP A 37 4.90 -0.62 -5.14
C ASP A 37 5.29 0.27 -3.96
N ARG A 38 6.49 0.06 -3.40
CA ARG A 38 7.03 0.90 -2.33
C ARG A 38 7.18 2.36 -2.76
N ALA A 39 7.73 2.62 -3.95
CA ALA A 39 7.89 3.98 -4.47
C ALA A 39 6.54 4.65 -4.77
N SER A 40 5.55 3.89 -5.26
CA SER A 40 4.16 4.34 -5.43
C SER A 40 3.52 4.68 -4.07
N ASN A 41 3.82 3.87 -3.06
CA ASN A 41 3.41 4.09 -1.69
C ASN A 41 4.16 5.26 -1.02
N GLU A 42 5.31 5.68 -1.56
CA GLU A 42 6.13 6.82 -1.12
C GLU A 42 5.94 8.11 -1.95
N LEU A 43 5.27 8.06 -3.11
CA LEU A 43 4.94 9.25 -3.91
C LEU A 43 4.14 10.24 -3.04
N PRO A 44 4.57 11.52 -2.95
CA PRO A 44 3.86 12.53 -2.19
C PRO A 44 2.43 12.64 -2.73
N VAL A 45 1.44 12.55 -1.85
CA VAL A 45 0.03 12.65 -2.21
C VAL A 45 -0.25 14.01 -2.87
N GLU A 46 0.51 15.02 -2.49
CA GLU A 46 0.51 16.38 -3.02
C GLU A 46 0.92 16.47 -4.51
N SER A 47 1.57 15.44 -5.06
CA SER A 47 1.98 15.39 -6.47
C SER A 47 0.95 14.71 -7.39
N LEU A 48 -0.10 14.11 -6.82
CA LEU A 48 -1.09 13.36 -7.58
C LEU A 48 -2.08 14.30 -8.29
N PRO A 49 -2.62 13.90 -9.46
CA PRO A 49 -3.74 14.59 -10.10
C PRO A 49 -5.01 14.57 -9.23
N ASP A 50 -5.88 15.56 -9.41
CA ASP A 50 -7.08 15.74 -8.59
C ASP A 50 -8.00 14.51 -8.55
N GLU A 51 -8.19 13.83 -9.69
CA GLU A 51 -9.00 12.59 -9.77
C GLU A 51 -8.43 11.46 -8.89
N GLN A 52 -7.10 11.35 -8.83
CA GLN A 52 -6.44 10.35 -7.98
C GLN A 52 -6.49 10.75 -6.50
N ILE A 53 -6.43 12.04 -6.18
CA ILE A 53 -6.62 12.53 -4.81
C ILE A 53 -8.03 12.24 -4.31
N LEU A 54 -9.05 12.50 -5.13
CA LEU A 54 -10.44 12.19 -4.79
C LEU A 54 -10.63 10.69 -4.56
N SER A 55 -10.07 9.86 -5.44
CA SER A 55 -10.09 8.40 -5.28
C SER A 55 -9.39 7.94 -3.99
N LEU A 56 -8.30 8.59 -3.59
CA LEU A 56 -7.61 8.30 -2.31
C LEU A 56 -8.40 8.78 -1.08
N CYS A 57 -9.27 9.78 -1.22
CA CYS A 57 -10.17 10.18 -0.13
C CYS A 57 -11.19 9.08 0.18
N ASP A 58 -11.59 8.32 -0.83
CA ASP A 58 -12.50 7.18 -0.70
C ASP A 58 -11.79 5.85 -0.43
N LEU A 59 -10.47 5.87 -0.23
CA LEU A 59 -9.69 4.66 0.03
C LEU A 59 -10.26 3.88 1.21
N GLN A 60 -10.46 2.58 0.98
CA GLN A 60 -10.85 1.58 1.96
C GLN A 60 -9.98 0.35 1.76
N MET A 61 -9.78 -0.42 2.83
CA MET A 61 -9.22 -1.77 2.71
C MET A 61 -10.15 -2.61 1.83
N GLU A 62 -9.59 -3.54 1.07
CA GLU A 62 -10.38 -4.46 0.24
C GLU A 62 -11.39 -5.22 1.11
N THR A 63 -12.63 -5.37 0.64
CA THR A 63 -13.72 -5.97 1.43
C THR A 63 -13.34 -7.32 2.03
N GLN A 64 -12.73 -8.21 1.26
CA GLN A 64 -12.31 -9.53 1.74
C GLN A 64 -11.23 -9.42 2.83
N GLN A 65 -10.24 -8.53 2.65
CA GLN A 65 -9.23 -8.26 3.67
C GLN A 65 -9.84 -7.65 4.93
N GLN A 66 -10.81 -6.73 4.78
CA GLN A 66 -11.51 -6.07 5.87
C GLN A 66 -12.34 -7.06 6.70
N GLU A 67 -13.01 -8.02 6.06
CA GLU A 67 -13.74 -9.09 6.75
C GLU A 67 -12.79 -9.95 7.59
N VAL A 68 -11.71 -10.43 7.00
CA VAL A 68 -10.69 -11.22 7.69
C VAL A 68 -10.04 -10.42 8.83
N PHE A 69 -9.72 -9.16 8.58
CA PHE A 69 -9.14 -8.26 9.58
C PHE A 69 -10.07 -8.06 10.78
N SER A 70 -11.37 -7.89 10.52
CA SER A 70 -12.37 -7.68 11.57
C SER A 70 -12.58 -8.94 12.41
N ASP A 71 -12.60 -10.12 11.78
CA ASP A 71 -12.66 -11.42 12.48
C ASP A 71 -11.43 -11.66 13.37
N LEU A 72 -10.23 -11.47 12.81
CA LEU A 72 -8.98 -11.64 13.55
C LEU A 72 -8.87 -10.66 14.72
N LEU A 73 -9.29 -9.40 14.55
CA LEU A 73 -9.34 -8.42 15.64
C LEU A 73 -10.30 -8.84 16.77
N ALA A 74 -11.48 -9.36 16.44
CA ALA A 74 -12.44 -9.83 17.44
C ALA A 74 -11.85 -11.00 18.24
N ARG A 75 -11.25 -11.98 17.56
CA ARG A 75 -10.62 -13.15 18.17
C ARG A 75 -9.35 -12.81 18.95
N GLN A 76 -8.62 -11.77 18.55
CA GLN A 76 -7.47 -11.25 19.30
C GLN A 76 -7.88 -10.73 20.68
N GLN A 77 -9.00 -10.00 20.77
CA GLN A 77 -9.52 -9.49 22.05
C GLN A 77 -9.87 -10.62 23.03
N GLU A 78 -10.25 -11.77 22.50
CA GLU A 78 -10.56 -12.98 23.27
C GLU A 78 -9.32 -13.86 23.54
N GLY A 79 -8.13 -13.49 23.03
CA GLY A 79 -6.89 -14.24 23.20
C GLY A 79 -6.84 -15.57 22.44
N GLN A 80 -7.58 -15.69 21.34
CA GLN A 80 -7.81 -16.95 20.61
C GLN A 80 -6.99 -17.08 19.30
N LEU A 81 -6.02 -16.20 19.08
CA LEU A 81 -5.18 -16.26 17.89
C LEU A 81 -3.96 -17.14 18.11
N ASN A 82 -3.67 -18.01 17.14
CA ASN A 82 -2.40 -18.71 17.07
C ASN A 82 -1.31 -17.84 16.39
N ASP A 83 -0.07 -18.31 16.36
CA ASP A 83 1.08 -17.54 15.83
C ASP A 83 0.94 -17.18 14.34
N ILE A 84 0.32 -18.04 13.53
CA ILE A 84 0.08 -17.80 12.10
C ILE A 84 -0.96 -16.70 11.94
N GLU A 85 -2.05 -16.78 12.71
CA GLU A 85 -3.12 -15.78 12.69
C GLU A 85 -2.66 -14.43 13.24
N ASN A 86 -1.78 -14.42 14.25
CA ASN A 86 -1.15 -13.19 14.75
C ASN A 86 -0.29 -12.53 13.66
N SER A 87 0.52 -13.33 12.95
CA SER A 87 1.33 -12.82 11.84
C SER A 87 0.47 -12.25 10.71
N GLN A 88 -0.63 -12.94 10.37
CA GLN A 88 -1.59 -12.46 9.37
C GLN A 88 -2.30 -11.17 9.82
N LEU A 89 -2.68 -11.06 11.09
CA LEU A 89 -3.28 -9.85 11.64
C LEU A 89 -2.29 -8.68 11.59
N ASP A 90 -1.01 -8.91 11.89
CA ASP A 90 0.04 -7.89 11.81
C ASP A 90 0.21 -7.37 10.38
N GLU A 91 0.21 -8.25 9.38
CA GLU A 91 0.27 -7.87 7.96
C GLU A 91 -0.94 -7.00 7.55
N LEU A 92 -2.15 -7.42 7.91
CA LEU A 92 -3.37 -6.66 7.64
C LEU A 92 -3.36 -5.31 8.36
N MET A 93 -2.81 -5.25 9.58
CA MET A 93 -2.68 -4.01 10.34
C MET A 93 -1.75 -3.01 9.64
N GLN A 94 -0.68 -3.48 8.99
CA GLN A 94 0.20 -2.62 8.20
C GLN A 94 -0.54 -2.02 7.01
N VAL A 95 -1.28 -2.84 6.25
CA VAL A 95 -2.11 -2.38 5.12
C VAL A 95 -3.13 -1.34 5.59
N TYR A 96 -3.85 -1.63 6.67
CA TYR A 96 -4.86 -0.74 7.23
C TYR A 96 -4.27 0.62 7.62
N ARG A 97 -3.18 0.62 8.42
CA ARG A 97 -2.52 1.85 8.87
C ARG A 97 -1.97 2.67 7.71
N HIS A 98 -1.36 1.99 6.73
CA HIS A 98 -0.83 2.65 5.54
C HIS A 98 -1.94 3.35 4.75
N GLY A 99 -3.05 2.67 4.51
CA GLY A 99 -4.23 3.24 3.84
C GLY A 99 -4.78 4.45 4.58
N LEU A 100 -4.90 4.39 5.91
CA LEU A 100 -5.37 5.52 6.72
C LEU A 100 -4.48 6.76 6.59
N VAL A 101 -3.16 6.60 6.63
CA VAL A 101 -2.23 7.72 6.50
C VAL A 101 -2.36 8.38 5.12
N ARG A 102 -2.43 7.58 4.05
CA ARG A 102 -2.61 8.11 2.69
C ARG A 102 -3.94 8.81 2.52
N LYS A 103 -5.03 8.22 3.03
CA LYS A 103 -6.37 8.82 3.02
C LYS A 103 -6.38 10.16 3.76
N ALA A 104 -5.79 10.24 4.94
CA ALA A 104 -5.71 11.48 5.70
C ALA A 104 -4.95 12.58 4.96
N LYS A 105 -3.82 12.24 4.32
CA LYS A 105 -3.07 13.17 3.46
C LYS A 105 -3.89 13.60 2.24
N ALA A 106 -4.59 12.67 1.60
CA ALA A 106 -5.45 12.98 0.45
C ALA A 106 -6.58 13.93 0.82
N LEU A 107 -7.26 13.70 1.95
CA LEU A 107 -8.29 14.60 2.47
C LEU A 107 -7.75 16.01 2.72
N LYS A 108 -6.56 16.11 3.33
CA LYS A 108 -5.89 17.40 3.54
C LYS A 108 -5.66 18.13 2.21
N VAL A 109 -5.04 17.45 1.23
CA VAL A 109 -4.74 18.06 -0.07
C VAL A 109 -6.01 18.39 -0.85
N ALA A 110 -7.04 17.54 -0.77
CA ALA A 110 -8.34 17.78 -1.39
C ALA A 110 -8.99 19.06 -0.86
N VAL A 111 -8.92 19.30 0.45
CA VAL A 111 -9.39 20.57 1.05
C VAL A 111 -8.50 21.74 0.62
N GLU A 112 -7.17 21.60 0.65
CA GLU A 112 -6.23 22.66 0.22
C GLU A 112 -6.42 23.06 -1.25
N ARG A 113 -6.77 22.11 -2.12
CA ARG A 113 -7.08 22.33 -3.53
C ARG A 113 -8.54 22.74 -3.80
N GLY A 114 -9.40 22.74 -2.79
CA GLY A 114 -10.82 23.08 -2.93
C GLY A 114 -11.69 22.02 -3.61
N LEU A 115 -11.23 20.77 -3.66
CA LEU A 115 -11.95 19.63 -4.24
C LEU A 115 -13.05 19.10 -3.31
N ILE A 116 -12.85 19.22 -1.99
CA ILE A 116 -13.80 18.81 -0.95
C ILE A 116 -13.90 19.95 0.09
N PRO A 117 -15.09 20.23 0.66
CA PRO A 117 -15.22 21.22 1.72
C PRO A 117 -14.44 20.81 2.98
N ALA A 118 -13.91 21.80 3.69
CA ALA A 118 -13.34 21.58 5.02
C ALA A 118 -14.44 21.08 5.98
N ILE A 119 -14.09 20.09 6.81
CA ILE A 119 -14.97 19.64 7.88
C ILE A 119 -14.89 20.68 9.00
N ASN A 120 -16.03 21.29 9.34
CA ASN A 120 -16.17 22.26 10.43
C ASN A 120 -16.12 21.60 11.81
#